data_AF-A0A6J7FI54-F1
#
_entry.id   AF-A0A6J7FI54-F1
#
_cell.length_a   1.000
_cell.length_b   1.000
_cell.length_c   1.000
_cell.angle_alpha   90.00
_cell.angle_beta   90.00
_cell.angle_gamma   90.00
#
_symmetry.space_group_name_H-M   'P 1'
#
loop_
_entity.id
_entity.type
_entity.pdbx_description
1 polymer ?
#
loop_
_entity_poly.entity_id
_entity_poly.type
_entity_poly.pdbx_seq_one_letter_code
_entity_poly.pdbx_strand_id
1 'polypeptide(L)' 'MSDILSRLESISEEIADKALDALKSAHRDGAVKRPETERQLTMARRAIEKAIGVLTRLDLGN' A
#
# COMPACT_ATOMS: atom_id res chain seq x y z
N MET A 1 -15.66 -10.45 -9.04
CA MET A 1 -14.59 -9.42 -8.97
C MET A 1 -13.25 -9.98 -8.47
N SER A 2 -13.13 -11.29 -8.24
CA SER A 2 -12.04 -11.92 -7.49
C SER A 2 -10.62 -11.72 -8.04
N ASP A 3 -10.38 -11.81 -9.36
CA ASP A 3 -9.04 -11.61 -9.94
C ASP A 3 -8.51 -10.19 -9.70
N ILE A 4 -9.36 -9.17 -9.91
CA ILE A 4 -8.99 -7.77 -9.68
C ILE A 4 -8.69 -7.53 -8.20
N LEU A 5 -9.51 -8.09 -7.30
CA LEU A 5 -9.29 -7.99 -5.85
C LEU A 5 -7.96 -8.61 -5.45
N SER A 6 -7.68 -9.83 -5.89
CA SER A 6 -6.41 -10.53 -5.58
C SER A 6 -5.20 -9.75 -6.07
N ARG A 7 -5.26 -9.18 -7.29
CA ARG A 7 -4.16 -8.36 -7.82
C ARG A 7 -3.95 -7.07 -7.03
N LEU A 8 -5.03 -6.41 -6.61
CA LEU A 8 -4.93 -5.20 -5.79
C LEU A 8 -4.37 -5.51 -4.39
N GLU A 9 -4.72 -6.66 -3.81
CA GLU A 9 -4.16 -7.14 -2.55
C GLU A 9 -2.65 -7.36 -2.67
N SER A 10 -2.19 -8.08 -3.70
CA SER A 10 -0.76 -8.28 -3.95
C SER A 10 -0.01 -6.95 -4.14
N ILE A 11 -0.57 -6.02 -4.92
CA ILE A 11 0.06 -4.70 -5.11
C ILE A 11 0.10 -3.91 -3.78
N SER A 12 -0.94 -4.02 -2.94
CA SER A 12 -0.97 -3.37 -1.63
C SER A 12 0.16 -3.89 -0.73
N GLU A 13 0.39 -5.21 -0.72
CA GLU A 13 1.49 -5.85 0.00
C GLU A 13 2.86 -5.40 -0.54
N GLU A 14 3.06 -5.42 -1.86
CA GLU A 14 4.31 -4.95 -2.47
C GLU A 14 4.63 -3.49 -2.12
N ILE A 15 3.62 -2.61 -2.06
CA ILE A 15 3.81 -1.21 -1.65
C ILE A 15 4.17 -1.13 -0.15
N ALA A 16 3.59 -2.00 0.69
CA ALA A 16 3.93 -2.06 2.11
C ALA A 16 5.40 -2.44 2.32
N ASP A 17 5.89 -3.45 1.59
CA ASP A 17 7.28 -3.88 1.65
C ASP A 17 8.24 -2.76 1.21
N LYS A 18 7.94 -2.08 0.10
CA LYS A 18 8.72 -0.93 -0.37
C LYS A 18 8.71 0.23 0.64
N ALA A 19 7.59 0.50 1.30
CA ALA A 19 7.49 1.53 2.33
C ALA A 19 8.39 1.17 3.53
N LEU A 20 8.37 -0.09 3.95
CA LEU A 20 9.22 -0.59 5.02
C LEU A 20 10.71 -0.51 4.66
N ASP A 21 11.07 -0.84 3.42
CA ASP A 21 12.45 -0.72 2.95
C ASP A 21 12.92 0.74 2.90
N ALA A 22 12.05 1.67 2.50
CA ALA A 22 12.33 3.10 2.55
C ALA A 22 12.55 3.59 4.00
N LEU A 23 11.75 3.11 4.98
CA LEU A 23 11.99 3.40 6.40
C LEU A 23 13.35 2.86 6.85
N LYS A 24 13.64 1.58 6.55
CA LYS A 24 14.89 0.93 6.96
C LYS A 24 16.10 1.64 6.38
N SER A 25 16.05 2.05 5.11
CA SER A 25 17.14 2.79 4.47
C SER A 25 17.37 4.12 5.15
N ALA A 26 16.32 4.91 5.35
CA ALA A 26 16.44 6.21 6.00
C ALA A 26 16.95 6.09 7.45
N HIS A 27 16.54 5.04 8.18
CA HIS A 27 17.07 4.79 9.51
C HIS A 27 18.58 4.48 9.49
N ARG A 28 19.05 3.67 8.54
CA ARG A 28 20.49 3.41 8.35
C ARG A 28 21.26 4.68 8.00
N ASP A 29 20.64 5.59 7.27
CA ASP A 29 21.23 6.87 6.87
C ASP A 29 21.16 7.93 8.00
N GLY A 30 20.69 7.57 9.20
CA GLY A 30 20.59 8.46 10.35
C GLY A 30 19.46 9.49 10.25
N ALA A 31 18.47 9.27 9.39
CA ALA A 31 17.35 10.20 9.23
C ALA A 31 16.50 10.26 10.51
N VAL A 32 16.23 11.49 10.95
CA VAL A 32 15.38 11.77 12.13
C VAL A 32 13.92 12.06 11.76
N LYS A 33 13.59 12.05 10.46
CA LYS A 33 12.25 12.30 9.93
C LYS A 33 11.82 11.15 9.04
N ARG A 34 10.50 10.97 8.96
CA ARG A 34 9.86 10.07 8.00
C ARG A 34 10.24 10.49 6.57
N PRO A 35 10.74 9.57 5.72
CA PRO A 35 11.07 9.87 4.33
C PRO A 35 9.83 10.21 3.51
N GLU A 36 9.96 11.16 2.58
CA GLU A 36 8.85 11.52 1.68
C GLU A 36 8.43 10.34 0.80
N THR A 37 9.40 9.56 0.28
CA THR A 37 9.13 8.35 -0.50
C THR A 37 8.24 7.37 0.27
N GLU A 38 8.52 7.17 1.55
CA GLU A 38 7.73 6.27 2.37
C GLU A 38 6.33 6.81 2.65
N ARG A 39 6.22 8.11 2.93
CA ARG A 39 4.94 8.79 3.06
C ARG A 39 4.07 8.60 1.80
N GLN A 40 4.66 8.78 0.62
CA GLN A 40 3.99 8.62 -0.67
C GLN A 40 3.57 7.16 -0.91
N LEU A 41 4.44 6.19 -0.60
CA LEU A 41 4.11 4.77 -0.70
C LEU A 41 2.94 4.39 0.22
N THR A 42 2.95 4.85 1.47
CA THR A 42 1.80 4.64 2.39
C THR A 42 0.51 5.27 1.85
N MET A 43 0.58 6.45 1.25
CA MET A 43 -0.60 7.09 0.64
C MET A 43 -1.13 6.27 -0.54
N ALA A 44 -0.25 5.77 -1.41
CA ALA A 44 -0.64 4.91 -2.52
C ALA A 44 -1.30 3.62 -2.03
N ARG A 45 -0.71 2.96 -1.01
CA ARG A 45 -1.29 1.75 -0.41
C ARG A 45 -2.71 1.98 0.10
N ARG A 46 -2.92 3.08 0.83
CA ARG A 46 -4.25 3.45 1.36
C ARG A 46 -5.27 3.71 0.26
N ALA A 47 -4.85 4.23 -0.89
CA ALA A 47 -5.75 4.39 -2.04
C ALA A 47 -6.18 3.03 -2.62
N ILE A 48 -5.25 2.07 -2.67
CA ILE A 48 -5.54 0.69 -3.11
C ILE A 48 -6.45 -0.03 -2.12
N GLU A 49 -6.18 0.05 -0.82
CA GLU A 49 -7.04 -0.52 0.23
C GLU A 49 -8.49 0.00 0.13
N LYS A 50 -8.66 1.29 -0.17
CA LYS A 50 -9.98 1.87 -0.42
C LYS A 50 -10.64 1.28 -1.67
N ALA A 51 -9.88 1.11 -2.75
CA ALA A 51 -10.38 0.51 -3.99
C ALA A 51 -10.84 -0.93 -3.77
N ILE A 52 -10.04 -1.75 -3.07
CA ILE A 52 -10.40 -3.11 -2.62
C ILE A 52 -11.74 -3.05 -1.88
N GLY A 53 -11.86 -2.21 -0.86
CA GLY A 53 -13.10 -2.11 -0.07
C GLY A 53 -14.33 -1.72 -0.90
N VAL A 54 -14.19 -0.84 -1.90
CA VAL A 54 -15.29 -0.51 -2.83
C VAL A 54 -15.66 -1.72 -3.69
N LEU A 55 -14.68 -2.38 -4.29
CA LEU A 55 -14.89 -3.53 -5.17
C LEU A 55 -15.46 -4.74 -4.43
N THR A 56 -15.03 -5.02 -3.20
CA THR A 56 -15.58 -6.09 -2.35
C THR A 56 -17.06 -5.84 -2.05
N ARG A 57 -17.45 -4.59 -1.74
CA ARG A 57 -18.87 -4.27 -1.51
C ARG A 57 -19.70 -4.47 -2.78
N LEU A 58 -19.16 -4.14 -3.94
CA LEU A 58 -19.82 -4.40 -5.22
C LEU A 58 -19.93 -5.90 -5.52
N ASP A 59 -18.93 -6.71 -5.16
CA ASP A 59 -18.97 -8.18 -5.38
C ASP A 59 -19.99 -8.86 -4.45
N LEU A 60 -20.18 -8.36 -3.23
CA LEU A 60 -21.14 -8.89 -2.25
C LEU A 60 -22.58 -8.41 -2.45
N GLY A 61 -22.77 -7.30 -3.16
CA GLY A 61 -24.07 -6.70 -3.44
C GLY A 61 -24.69 -7.08 -4.79
N ASN A 62 -24.02 -7.97 -5.55
CA ASN A 62 -24.49 -8.54 -6.81
C ASN A 62 -24.83 -10.02 -6.65
#